data_AF-A0A1X0NE17-F1
#
_entry.id   AF-A0A1X0NE17-F1
#
_cell.length_a   1.000
_cell.length_b   1.000
_cell.length_c   1.000
_cell.angle_alpha   90.00
_cell.angle_beta   90.00
_cell.angle_gamma   90.00
#
_symmetry.space_group_name_H-M   'P 1'
#
loop_
_entity.id
_entity.type
_entity.pdbx_description
1 polymer ?
#
loop_
_entity_poly.entity_id
_entity_poly.type
_entity_poly.pdbx_seq_one_letter_code
_entity_poly.pdbx_strand_id
1 'polypeptide(L)'
;MAEGLALTVTSAYFPPGRTYTTSQLDTLLTTSGPHLIGADANAHAMAWDRAIPPDTRGDVLVQWCLDNDYVIHNTGDCTRHTTRHGPSA
;
A
#
# COMPACT_ATOMS: atom_id res chain seq x y z
N MET A 1 -18.16 16.41 26.46
CA MET A 1 -17.00 16.85 25.65
C MET A 1 -16.82 15.79 24.59
N ALA A 2 -16.81 16.15 23.30
CA ALA A 2 -16.48 15.19 22.26
C ALA A 2 -14.99 14.85 22.44
N GLU A 3 -14.67 13.64 22.87
CA GLU A 3 -13.31 13.14 22.77
C GLU A 3 -12.88 13.26 21.31
N GLY A 4 -11.74 13.90 21.06
CA GLY A 4 -11.19 14.00 19.72
C GLY A 4 -10.98 12.60 19.16
N LEU A 5 -11.37 12.39 17.90
CA LEU A 5 -11.15 11.13 17.21
C LEU A 5 -9.63 10.85 17.13
N ALA A 6 -9.18 9.79 17.81
CA ALA A 6 -7.78 9.36 17.72
C ALA A 6 -7.54 8.65 16.39
N LEU A 7 -6.66 9.20 15.56
CA LEU A 7 -6.22 8.60 14.30
C LEU A 7 -4.85 7.93 14.50
N THR A 8 -4.75 6.64 14.18
CA THR A 8 -3.46 5.95 14.08
C THR A 8 -2.91 6.10 12.66
N VAL A 9 -1.61 6.38 12.54
CA VAL A 9 -0.91 6.41 11.25
C VAL A 9 0.27 5.45 11.28
N THR A 10 0.31 4.53 10.32
CA THR A 10 1.38 3.53 10.19
C THR A 10 2.13 3.74 8.89
N SER A 11 3.46 3.69 8.97
CA SER A 11 4.34 3.67 7.80
C SER A 11 4.91 2.26 7.62
N ALA A 12 4.84 1.70 6.42
CA ALA A 12 5.34 0.37 6.11
C ALA A 12 6.26 0.37 4.89
N TYR A 13 7.23 -0.56 4.87
CA TYR A 13 8.11 -0.80 3.74
C TYR A 13 8.17 -2.30 3.47
N PHE A 14 7.78 -2.71 2.26
CA PHE A 14 7.88 -4.09 1.81
C PHE A 14 9.06 -4.20 0.84
N PRO A 15 10.15 -4.91 1.22
CA PRO A 15 11.33 -5.00 0.36
C PRO A 15 11.03 -5.62 -1.01
N PRO A 16 11.63 -5.13 -2.10
CA PRO A 16 11.44 -5.69 -3.43
C PRO A 16 11.92 -7.15 -3.49
N GLY A 17 11.25 -7.96 -4.31
CA GLY A 17 11.60 -9.37 -4.51
C GLY A 17 11.24 -10.30 -3.35
N ARG A 18 10.64 -9.78 -2.27
CA ARG A 18 10.04 -10.60 -1.21
C ARG A 18 8.54 -10.72 -1.42
N THR A 19 8.01 -11.91 -1.15
CA THR A 19 6.57 -12.12 -0.97
C THR A 19 6.22 -11.97 0.50
N TYR A 20 4.94 -11.69 0.77
CA TYR A 20 4.40 -11.63 2.12
C TYR A 20 3.08 -12.38 2.18
N THR A 21 2.81 -12.98 3.33
CA THR A 21 1.52 -13.64 3.61
C THR A 21 0.56 -12.64 4.26
N THR A 22 -0.73 -12.93 4.22
CA THR A 22 -1.74 -12.15 4.95
C THR A 22 -1.42 -12.08 6.45
N SER A 23 -0.96 -13.18 7.05
CA SER A 23 -0.52 -13.19 8.47
C SER A 23 0.63 -12.24 8.79
N GLN A 24 1.51 -11.94 7.83
CA GLN A 24 2.55 -10.91 8.02
C GLN A 24 1.97 -9.50 7.91
N LEU A 25 0.97 -9.31 7.03
CA LEU A 25 0.26 -8.04 6.91
C LEU A 25 -0.60 -7.74 8.13
N ASP A 26 -1.15 -8.76 8.81
CA ASP A 26 -1.95 -8.59 10.03
C ASP A 26 -1.19 -7.90 11.17
N THR A 27 0.15 -7.90 11.12
CA THR A 27 0.99 -7.13 12.06
C THR A 27 0.75 -5.61 11.96
N LEU A 28 0.12 -5.14 10.89
CA LEU A 28 -0.27 -3.75 10.70
C LEU A 28 -1.57 -3.40 11.43
N LEU A 29 -2.40 -4.37 11.83
CA LEU A 29 -3.69 -4.17 12.51
C LEU A 29 -3.50 -3.78 13.98
N THR A 30 -2.98 -2.58 14.19
CA THR A 30 -2.54 -2.09 15.51
C THR A 30 -3.62 -1.38 16.31
N THR A 31 -4.79 -1.14 15.71
CA THR A 31 -5.90 -0.40 16.33
C THR A 31 -7.25 -0.88 15.80
N SER A 32 -8.30 -0.70 16.60
CA SER A 32 -9.70 -0.86 16.20
C SER A 32 -10.36 0.46 15.78
N GLY A 33 -9.66 1.59 15.96
CA GLY A 33 -10.11 2.93 15.56
C GLY A 33 -9.68 3.32 14.15
N PRO A 34 -9.92 4.59 13.73
CA PRO A 34 -9.45 5.09 12.45
C PRO A 34 -7.96 4.87 12.27
N HIS A 35 -7.61 4.30 11.11
CA HIS A 35 -6.25 3.89 10.82
C HIS A 35 -5.87 4.20 9.39
N LEU A 36 -4.78 4.94 9.22
CA LEU A 36 -4.18 5.22 7.92
C LEU A 36 -2.85 4.47 7.79
N ILE A 37 -2.69 3.72 6.71
CA ILE A 37 -1.44 3.03 6.39
C ILE A 37 -0.85 3.65 5.12
N GLY A 38 0.38 4.17 5.22
CA GLY A 38 1.20 4.53 4.07
C GLY A 38 2.26 3.46 3.85
N ALA A 39 2.32 2.88 2.65
CA ALA A 39 3.25 1.80 2.35
C ALA A 39 4.01 2.03 1.04
N ASP A 40 5.32 1.80 1.06
CA ASP A 40 6.07 1.48 -0.16
C ASP A 40 6.03 -0.04 -0.36
N ALA A 41 5.10 -0.46 -1.21
CA ALA A 41 4.75 -1.87 -1.36
C ALA A 41 5.70 -2.66 -2.28
N ASN A 42 6.48 -1.96 -3.12
CA ASN A 42 7.27 -2.58 -4.20
C ASN A 42 6.50 -3.65 -4.99
N ALA A 43 5.19 -3.43 -5.21
CA ALA A 43 4.24 -4.34 -5.85
C ALA A 43 3.26 -3.55 -6.72
N HIS A 44 2.66 -4.21 -7.72
CA HIS A 44 1.82 -3.55 -8.72
C HIS A 44 0.37 -4.03 -8.62
N ALA A 45 -0.57 -3.09 -8.57
CA ALA A 45 -2.00 -3.38 -8.67
C ALA A 45 -2.72 -2.23 -9.37
N MET A 46 -3.78 -2.55 -10.10
CA MET A 46 -4.59 -1.56 -10.83
C MET A 46 -5.16 -0.44 -9.94
N ALA A 47 -5.30 -0.69 -8.65
CA ALA A 47 -5.81 0.28 -7.69
C ALA A 47 -4.86 1.47 -7.44
N TRP A 48 -3.54 1.29 -7.63
CA TRP A 48 -2.54 2.36 -7.37
C TRP A 48 -1.46 2.49 -8.44
N ASP A 49 -1.43 1.62 -9.45
CA ASP A 49 -0.50 1.70 -10.58
C ASP A 49 -1.10 1.05 -11.83
N ARG A 50 -1.86 1.81 -12.61
CA ARG A 50 -2.48 1.33 -13.86
C ARG A 50 -1.50 1.19 -15.02
N ALA A 51 -0.28 1.74 -14.90
CA ALA A 51 0.70 1.77 -15.98
C ALA A 51 1.45 0.43 -16.10
N ILE A 52 1.52 -0.35 -15.02
CA ILE A 52 2.25 -1.61 -14.95
C ILE A 52 1.26 -2.75 -14.68
N PRO A 53 1.37 -3.90 -15.37
CA PRO A 53 0.52 -5.05 -15.09
C PRO A 53 0.57 -5.46 -13.61
N PRO A 54 -0.54 -5.92 -13.02
CA PRO A 54 -0.56 -6.34 -11.61
C PRO A 54 0.35 -7.54 -11.38
N ASP A 55 0.87 -7.64 -10.17
CA ASP A 55 1.61 -8.83 -9.72
C ASP A 55 0.93 -9.49 -8.52
N THR A 56 1.28 -10.75 -8.23
CA THR A 56 0.68 -11.53 -7.15
C THR A 56 0.81 -10.84 -5.78
N ARG A 57 1.85 -10.03 -5.59
CA ARG A 57 2.07 -9.29 -4.34
C ARG A 57 1.07 -8.14 -4.20
N GLY A 58 0.78 -7.44 -5.29
CA GLY A 58 -0.27 -6.44 -5.35
C GLY A 58 -1.65 -7.05 -5.13
N ASP A 59 -1.94 -8.20 -5.76
CA ASP A 59 -3.20 -8.91 -5.58
C ASP A 59 -3.42 -9.33 -4.11
N VAL A 60 -2.38 -9.83 -3.44
CA VAL A 60 -2.43 -10.17 -2.01
C VAL A 60 -2.72 -8.94 -1.15
N LEU A 61 -2.11 -7.78 -1.43
CA LEU A 61 -2.39 -6.55 -0.70
C LEU A 61 -3.82 -6.05 -0.93
N VAL A 62 -4.31 -6.09 -2.17
CA VAL A 62 -5.69 -5.69 -2.49
C VAL A 62 -6.66 -6.58 -1.74
N GLN A 63 -6.48 -7.90 -1.78
CA GLN A 63 -7.34 -8.82 -1.06
C GLN A 63 -7.27 -8.61 0.45
N TRP A 64 -6.08 -8.43 1.01
CA TRP A 64 -5.93 -8.15 2.44
C TRP A 64 -6.61 -6.85 2.87
N CYS A 65 -6.54 -5.79 2.05
CA CYS A 65 -7.28 -4.56 2.32
C CYS A 65 -8.80 -4.81 2.32
N LEU A 66 -9.32 -5.58 1.36
CA LEU A 66 -10.74 -5.92 1.29
C LEU A 66 -11.20 -6.75 2.50
N ASP A 67 -10.40 -7.75 2.89
CA ASP A 67 -10.71 -8.64 4.01
C ASP A 67 -10.72 -7.92 5.37
N ASN A 68 -10.04 -6.77 5.47
CA ASN A 68 -9.89 -5.98 6.69
C ASN A 68 -10.54 -4.59 6.61
N ASP A 69 -11.49 -4.40 5.68
CA ASP A 69 -12.25 -3.16 5.50
C ASP A 69 -11.41 -1.88 5.27
N TYR A 70 -10.20 -2.02 4.70
CA TYR A 70 -9.40 -0.88 4.27
C TYR A 70 -9.81 -0.39 2.89
N VAL A 71 -9.87 0.94 2.76
CA VAL A 71 -10.08 1.62 1.48
C VAL A 71 -8.73 2.05 0.91
N ILE A 72 -8.46 1.67 -0.34
CA ILE A 72 -7.30 2.17 -1.09
C ILE A 72 -7.64 3.56 -1.63
N HIS A 73 -6.93 4.58 -1.15
CA HIS A 73 -7.18 5.98 -1.50
C HIS A 73 -6.39 6.49 -2.73
N ASN A 74 -5.50 5.67 -3.29
CA ASN A 74 -4.79 6.02 -4.52
C ASN A 74 -5.77 6.19 -5.68
N THR A 75 -5.46 7.12 -6.60
CA THR A 75 -6.29 7.41 -7.79
C THR A 75 -6.05 6.44 -8.96
N GLY A 76 -5.16 5.47 -8.78
CA GLY A 76 -4.67 4.55 -9.82
C GLY A 76 -3.54 5.12 -10.69
N ASP A 77 -3.18 6.39 -10.48
CA ASP A 77 -2.04 7.01 -11.15
C ASP A 77 -0.72 6.52 -10.54
N CYS A 78 0.30 6.44 -11.38
CA CYS A 78 1.61 5.97 -10.96
C CYS A 78 2.15 6.85 -9.82
N THR A 79 2.46 6.23 -8.68
CA THR A 79 2.94 6.93 -7.48
C THR A 79 4.40 7.41 -7.61
N ARG A 80 5.15 6.89 -8.59
CA ARG A 80 6.54 7.28 -8.85
C ARG A 80 6.86 7.36 -10.34
N HIS A 81 7.08 8.58 -10.84
CA HIS A 81 7.65 8.79 -12.17
C HIS A 81 9.18 8.80 -12.07
N THR A 82 9.85 7.72 -12.49
CA THR A 82 11.29 7.77 -12.74
C THR A 82 11.54 8.11 -14.21
N THR A 83 11.81 9.38 -14.51
CA THR A 83 12.51 9.73 -15.75
C THR A 83 13.93 9.21 -15.64
N ARG A 84 14.28 8.15 -16.38
CA ARG A 84 15.70 7.89 -16.66
C ARG A 84 16.21 9.11 -17.40
N HIS A 85 16.99 9.97 -16.75
CA HIS A 85 17.89 10.84 -17.48
C HIS A 85 18.79 9.90 -18.28
N GLY A 86 18.61 9.88 -19.61
CA GLY A 86 19.51 9.18 -20.51
C GLY A 86 20.95 9.67 -20.31
N PRO A 87 21.97 8.91 -20.75
CA PRO A 87 23.34 9.32 -20.57
C PRO A 87 23.50 10.71 -21.20
N SER A 88 24.04 11.66 -20.42
CA SER A 88 24.50 12.93 -20.96
C SER A 88 25.44 12.62 -22.13
N ALA A 89 25.10 13.15 -23.30
CA ALA A 89 25.91 13.03 -24.51
C ALA A 89 27.30 13.65 -24.33
#